data_AF-A0A7S2GN36-F1
#
_entry.id   AF-A0A7S2GN36-F1
#
_cell.length_a   1.000
_cell.length_b   1.000
_cell.length_c   1.000
_cell.angle_alpha   90.00
_cell.angle_beta   90.00
_cell.angle_gamma   90.00
#
_symmetry.space_group_name_H-M   'P 1'
#
loop_
_entity.id
_entity.type
_entity.pdbx_description
1 polymer ?
#
loop_
_entity_poly.entity_id
_entity_poly.type
_entity_poly.pdbx_seq_one_letter_code
_entity_poly.pdbx_strand_id
1 'polypeptide(L)'
;DKARVPIIKFVDAQSGVPVDICLEETSGLQSSVLARKAARRFPAYRVLVLFFKRWLNARGLHETFSGGVGSYLLQLMVICSLQHPPREQPRYASLRGNLGSALLHLLEMFGLRFNYEVVGFSVREGGSYFPKGRKGWRYKDRLGLLAAENPLDLEHDVGANSYNIANVRRALSHGYFALVSALDAADTKGGGEGGGGG
;
A
#
# COMPACT_ATOMS: atom_id res chain seq x y z
N ASP A 1 22.55 -5.18 17.30
CA ASP A 1 22.75 -4.97 15.85
C ASP A 1 23.33 -6.19 15.14
N LYS A 2 22.48 -6.88 14.37
CA LYS A 2 22.88 -7.71 13.24
C LYS A 2 21.75 -7.64 12.22
N ALA A 3 21.95 -6.84 11.17
CA ALA A 3 21.13 -6.98 9.97
C ALA A 3 21.33 -8.40 9.43
N ARG A 4 20.26 -9.08 9.02
CA ARG A 4 20.28 -10.48 8.57
C ARG A 4 21.11 -10.71 7.31
N VAL A 5 21.48 -9.63 6.60
CA VAL A 5 22.19 -9.63 5.32
C VAL A 5 23.31 -8.58 5.37
N PRO A 6 24.55 -8.90 4.97
CA PRO A 6 25.64 -7.92 4.85
C PRO A 6 25.34 -6.94 3.71
N ILE A 7 25.52 -5.64 3.99
CA ILE A 7 25.33 -4.58 2.99
C ILE A 7 26.63 -3.76 2.90
N ILE A 8 27.19 -3.66 1.70
CA ILE A 8 28.28 -2.75 1.39
C ILE A 8 27.65 -1.46 0.85
N LYS A 9 27.95 -0.32 1.49
CA LYS A 9 27.45 1.00 1.09
C LYS A 9 28.61 1.86 0.61
N PHE A 10 28.48 2.45 -0.56
CA PHE A 10 29.43 3.43 -1.07
C PHE A 10 28.73 4.47 -1.95
N VAL A 11 29.45 5.51 -2.33
CA VAL A 11 28.98 6.48 -3.32
C VAL A 11 29.86 6.33 -4.54
N ASP A 12 29.26 6.11 -5.70
CA ASP A 12 30.00 6.01 -6.95
C ASP A 12 30.70 7.35 -7.24
N ALA A 13 32.02 7.30 -7.43
CA ALA A 13 32.85 8.50 -7.52
C ALA A 13 32.60 9.31 -8.80
N GLN A 14 32.11 8.68 -9.87
CA GLN A 14 31.88 9.34 -11.15
C GLN A 14 30.49 9.96 -11.24
N SER A 15 29.45 9.25 -10.79
CA SER A 15 28.05 9.68 -10.89
C SER A 15 27.51 10.34 -9.62
N GLY A 16 28.18 10.20 -8.47
CA GLY A 16 27.70 10.66 -7.17
C GLY A 16 26.49 9.89 -6.63
N VAL A 17 26.14 8.76 -7.27
CA VAL A 17 24.99 7.95 -6.88
C VAL A 17 25.35 7.10 -5.65
N PRO A 18 24.55 7.13 -4.57
CA PRO A 18 24.70 6.20 -3.46
C PRO A 18 24.32 4.79 -3.91
N VAL A 19 25.21 3.83 -3.67
CA VAL A 19 25.08 2.42 -4.06
C VAL A 19 25.12 1.55 -2.81
N ASP A 20 24.10 0.70 -2.67
CA ASP A 20 24.04 -0.36 -1.68
C ASP A 20 24.17 -1.72 -2.41
N ILE A 21 25.21 -2.50 -2.10
CA ILE A 21 25.38 -3.89 -2.56
C ILE A 21 25.00 -4.83 -1.44
N CYS A 22 23.90 -5.57 -1.61
CA CYS A 22 23.50 -6.67 -0.74
C CYS A 22 24.11 -7.97 -1.26
N LEU A 23 24.86 -8.68 -0.41
CA LEU A 23 25.42 -9.99 -0.75
C LEU A 23 24.40 -11.09 -0.41
N GLU A 24 24.21 -12.06 -1.31
CA GLU A 24 23.35 -13.25 -1.12
C GLU A 24 21.83 -12.97 -0.99
N GLU A 25 21.37 -11.81 -1.46
CA GLU A 25 19.99 -11.36 -1.33
C GLU A 25 19.29 -11.37 -2.71
N THR A 26 18.48 -12.39 -3.01
CA THR A 26 17.77 -12.50 -4.29
C THR A 26 16.40 -11.81 -4.30
N SER A 27 15.87 -11.41 -3.14
CA SER A 27 14.51 -10.83 -3.06
C SER A 27 14.44 -9.43 -3.67
N GLY A 28 15.54 -8.66 -3.72
CA GLY A 28 15.60 -7.37 -4.39
C GLY A 28 15.34 -7.47 -5.89
N LEU A 29 15.97 -8.46 -6.55
CA LEU A 29 15.74 -8.73 -7.97
C LEU A 29 14.29 -9.16 -8.22
N GLN A 30 13.75 -10.05 -7.40
CA GLN A 30 12.40 -10.57 -7.58
C GLN A 30 11.30 -9.53 -7.26
N SER A 31 11.52 -8.68 -6.26
CA SER A 31 10.68 -7.52 -5.96
C SER A 31 10.62 -6.57 -7.16
N SER A 32 11.76 -6.37 -7.85
CA SER A 32 11.81 -5.57 -9.07
C SER A 32 11.00 -6.17 -10.23
N VAL A 33 10.97 -7.50 -10.35
CA VAL A 33 10.16 -8.21 -11.36
C VAL A 33 8.67 -8.05 -11.05
N LEU A 34 8.27 -8.22 -9.79
CA LEU A 34 6.89 -7.98 -9.35
C LEU A 34 6.46 -6.54 -9.65
N ALA A 35 7.30 -5.55 -9.29
CA ALA A 35 7.05 -4.15 -9.55
C ALA A 35 6.90 -3.86 -11.04
N ARG A 36 7.76 -4.44 -11.88
CA ARG A 36 7.71 -4.29 -13.34
C ARG A 36 6.44 -4.89 -13.93
N LYS A 37 6.03 -6.08 -13.47
CA LYS A 37 4.79 -6.73 -13.90
C LYS A 37 3.57 -5.91 -13.49
N ALA A 38 3.54 -5.44 -12.25
CA ALA A 38 2.48 -4.57 -11.72
C ALA A 38 2.39 -3.25 -12.49
N ALA A 39 3.52 -2.59 -12.76
CA ALA A 39 3.58 -1.35 -13.52
C ALA A 39 3.10 -1.51 -14.97
N ARG A 40 3.36 -2.65 -15.61
CA ARG A 40 2.83 -2.97 -16.94
C ARG A 40 1.34 -3.27 -16.92
N ARG A 41 0.85 -3.94 -15.86
CA ARG A 41 -0.55 -4.36 -15.75
C ARG A 41 -1.48 -3.22 -15.33
N PHE A 42 -1.02 -2.35 -14.43
CA PHE A 42 -1.83 -1.31 -13.82
C PHE A 42 -1.17 0.06 -14.01
N PRO A 43 -1.72 0.94 -14.88
CA PRO A 43 -1.17 2.27 -15.13
C PRO A 43 -1.01 3.12 -13.86
N ALA A 44 -1.92 2.96 -12.90
CA ALA A 44 -1.91 3.69 -11.63
C ALA A 44 -0.79 3.26 -10.65
N TYR A 45 -0.22 2.07 -10.82
CA TYR A 45 0.68 1.46 -9.84
C TYR A 45 1.87 2.36 -9.48
N ARG A 46 2.59 2.89 -10.48
CA ARG A 46 3.82 3.67 -10.24
C ARG A 46 3.51 4.94 -9.45
N VAL A 47 2.43 5.63 -9.83
CA VAL A 47 2.00 6.88 -9.19
C VAL A 47 1.58 6.61 -7.75
N LEU A 48 0.79 5.57 -7.50
CA LEU A 48 0.33 5.21 -6.16
C LEU A 48 1.49 4.80 -5.24
N VAL A 49 2.41 3.94 -5.71
CA VAL A 49 3.58 3.54 -4.91
C VAL A 49 4.41 4.76 -4.54
N LEU A 50 4.69 5.66 -5.48
CA LEU A 50 5.46 6.87 -5.22
C LEU A 50 4.76 7.80 -4.23
N PHE A 51 3.46 8.05 -4.45
CA PHE A 51 2.65 8.87 -3.56
C PHE A 51 2.66 8.33 -2.13
N PHE A 52 2.29 7.06 -1.94
CA PHE A 52 2.23 6.46 -0.60
C PHE A 52 3.60 6.30 0.04
N LYS A 53 4.64 6.02 -0.74
CA LYS A 53 6.01 5.97 -0.22
C LYS A 53 6.41 7.31 0.37
N ARG A 54 6.18 8.42 -0.35
CA ARG A 54 6.45 9.77 0.15
C ARG A 54 5.55 10.15 1.32
N TRP A 55 4.26 9.81 1.24
CA TRP A 55 3.26 10.19 2.22
C TRP A 55 3.42 9.46 3.57
N LEU A 56 3.82 8.17 3.55
CA LEU A 56 4.21 7.41 4.73
C LEU A 56 5.55 7.87 5.29
N ASN A 57 6.51 8.21 4.42
CA ASN A 57 7.81 8.74 4.83
C ASN A 57 7.65 10.05 5.61
N ALA A 58 6.85 10.98 5.12
CA ALA A 58 6.56 12.25 5.80
C ALA A 58 5.91 12.08 7.20
N ARG A 59 5.42 10.88 7.53
CA ARG A 59 4.80 10.53 8.82
C ARG A 59 5.67 9.60 9.68
N GLY A 60 6.87 9.24 9.21
CA GLY A 60 7.71 8.25 9.90
C GLY A 60 7.13 6.83 9.90
N LEU A 61 6.17 6.51 9.02
CA LEU A 61 5.46 5.21 8.99
C LEU A 61 5.99 4.24 7.93
N HIS A 62 7.14 4.54 7.33
CA HIS A 62 7.69 3.83 6.17
C HIS A 62 8.80 2.80 6.51
N GLU A 63 9.28 2.81 7.76
CA GLU A 63 10.40 1.98 8.19
C GLU A 63 9.90 0.69 8.84
N THR A 64 10.40 -0.46 8.40
CA THR A 64 10.07 -1.75 9.03
C THR A 64 10.69 -1.88 10.41
N PHE A 65 11.84 -1.22 10.66
CA PHE A 65 12.52 -1.24 11.95
C PHE A 65 11.68 -0.60 13.07
N SER A 66 10.87 0.41 12.76
CA SER A 66 9.92 1.03 13.69
C SER A 66 8.51 0.42 13.59
N GLY A 67 8.37 -0.72 12.91
CA GLY A 67 7.10 -1.43 12.73
C GLY A 67 6.16 -0.81 11.70
N GLY A 68 6.62 0.13 10.88
CA GLY A 68 5.86 0.73 9.80
C GLY A 68 5.68 -0.20 8.59
N VAL A 69 5.22 0.37 7.48
CA VAL A 69 5.05 -0.34 6.20
C VAL A 69 6.26 -0.08 5.31
N GLY A 70 7.08 -1.12 5.15
CA GLY A 70 8.24 -1.10 4.25
C GLY A 70 7.85 -1.02 2.77
N SER A 71 8.83 -0.69 1.93
CA SER A 71 8.61 -0.49 0.49
C SER A 71 8.03 -1.73 -0.22
N TYR A 72 8.41 -2.94 0.19
CA TYR A 72 7.88 -4.16 -0.43
C TYR A 72 6.42 -4.43 -0.01
N LEU A 73 6.13 -4.35 1.29
CA LEU A 73 4.75 -4.48 1.79
C LEU A 73 3.82 -3.43 1.18
N LEU A 74 4.29 -2.18 1.03
CA LEU A 74 3.53 -1.12 0.37
C LEU A 74 3.18 -1.50 -1.08
N GLN A 75 4.13 -2.07 -1.83
CA GLN A 75 3.85 -2.53 -3.19
C GLN A 75 2.78 -3.62 -3.20
N LEU A 76 2.82 -4.57 -2.26
CA LEU A 76 1.80 -5.61 -2.14
C LEU A 76 0.42 -5.02 -1.82
N MET A 77 0.35 -4.04 -0.91
CA MET A 77 -0.89 -3.32 -0.60
C MET A 77 -1.46 -2.63 -1.84
N VAL A 78 -0.62 -1.90 -2.59
CA VAL A 78 -1.05 -1.22 -3.83
C VAL A 78 -1.52 -2.22 -4.89
N ILE A 79 -0.81 -3.34 -5.08
CA ILE A 79 -1.23 -4.37 -6.04
C ILE A 79 -2.57 -4.98 -5.60
N CYS A 80 -2.72 -5.29 -4.31
CA CYS A 80 -3.96 -5.84 -3.77
C CYS A 80 -5.16 -4.91 -3.99
N SER A 81 -5.00 -3.60 -3.75
CA SER A 81 -6.09 -2.63 -3.99
C SER A 81 -6.45 -2.51 -5.46
N LEU A 82 -5.47 -2.60 -6.37
CA LEU A 82 -5.69 -2.53 -7.82
C LEU A 82 -6.30 -3.82 -8.39
N GLN A 83 -6.03 -4.97 -7.76
CA GLN A 83 -6.63 -6.27 -8.09
C GLN A 83 -8.09 -6.38 -7.64
N HIS A 84 -8.47 -5.68 -6.57
CA HIS A 84 -9.82 -5.67 -6.02
C HIS A 84 -10.43 -4.27 -6.09
N PRO A 85 -10.71 -3.73 -7.29
CA PRO A 85 -11.25 -2.39 -7.45
C PRO A 85 -12.59 -2.21 -6.70
N PRO A 86 -12.98 -0.97 -6.39
CA PRO A 86 -14.24 -0.72 -5.69
C PRO A 86 -15.38 -1.30 -6.51
N ARG A 87 -16.27 -2.06 -5.85
CA ARG A 87 -17.55 -2.47 -6.47
C ARG A 87 -18.33 -1.21 -6.84
N GLU A 88 -19.22 -1.32 -7.82
CA GLU A 88 -20.01 -0.21 -8.35
C GLU A 88 -20.72 0.58 -7.23
N GLN A 89 -20.06 1.61 -6.71
CA GLN A 89 -20.64 2.56 -5.77
C GLN A 89 -20.81 3.89 -6.50
N PRO A 90 -21.92 4.62 -6.25
CA PRO A 90 -22.15 5.92 -6.84
C PRO A 90 -20.98 6.89 -6.66
N ARG A 91 -20.31 6.84 -5.49
CA ARG A 91 -19.16 7.70 -5.15
C ARG A 91 -17.93 7.46 -6.06
N TYR A 92 -17.79 6.26 -6.61
CA TYR A 92 -16.72 5.95 -7.56
C TYR A 92 -17.16 6.09 -9.02
N ALA A 93 -18.45 6.31 -9.29
CA ALA A 93 -18.98 6.38 -10.65
C ALA A 93 -18.35 7.53 -11.46
N SER A 94 -18.18 8.70 -10.85
CA SER A 94 -17.52 9.87 -11.46
C SER A 94 -16.00 9.74 -11.56
N LEU A 95 -15.39 8.81 -10.80
CA LEU A 95 -13.94 8.63 -10.73
C LEU A 95 -13.46 7.34 -11.42
N ARG A 96 -14.35 6.59 -12.07
CA ARG A 96 -14.04 5.27 -12.65
C ARG A 96 -12.82 5.35 -13.57
N GLY A 97 -11.85 4.46 -13.33
CA GLY A 97 -10.68 4.30 -14.18
C GLY A 97 -9.60 5.40 -14.04
N ASN A 98 -9.77 6.38 -13.14
CA ASN A 98 -8.78 7.43 -12.92
C ASN A 98 -7.91 7.20 -11.66
N LEU A 99 -6.81 7.96 -11.56
CA LEU A 99 -5.87 7.88 -10.44
C LEU A 99 -6.50 8.25 -9.10
N GLY A 100 -7.46 9.18 -9.09
CA GLY A 100 -8.17 9.62 -7.89
C GLY A 100 -9.01 8.51 -7.27
N SER A 101 -9.75 7.75 -8.10
CA SER A 101 -10.48 6.57 -7.62
C SER A 101 -9.54 5.53 -7.04
N ALA A 102 -8.41 5.24 -7.70
CA ALA A 102 -7.48 4.24 -7.22
C ALA A 102 -6.80 4.65 -5.89
N LEU A 103 -6.50 5.95 -5.74
CA LEU A 103 -6.01 6.53 -4.49
C LEU A 103 -7.05 6.40 -3.37
N LEU A 104 -8.27 6.86 -3.62
CA LEU A 104 -9.35 6.86 -2.64
C LEU A 104 -9.72 5.43 -2.20
N HIS A 105 -9.75 4.51 -3.16
CA HIS A 105 -10.03 3.10 -2.91
C HIS A 105 -8.97 2.43 -2.02
N LEU A 106 -7.68 2.70 -2.23
CA LEU A 106 -6.63 2.15 -1.36
C LEU A 106 -6.82 2.66 0.08
N LEU A 107 -7.07 3.96 0.24
CA LEU A 107 -7.33 4.59 1.54
C LEU A 107 -8.57 3.98 2.22
N GLU A 108 -9.67 3.81 1.50
CA GLU A 108 -10.89 3.18 2.03
C GLU A 108 -10.63 1.73 2.43
N MET A 109 -10.01 0.96 1.53
CA MET A 109 -9.78 -0.46 1.69
C MET A 109 -8.94 -0.73 2.93
N PHE A 110 -7.75 -0.13 3.04
CA PHE A 110 -6.85 -0.38 4.17
C PHE A 110 -7.11 0.52 5.39
N GLY A 111 -7.71 1.70 5.22
CA GLY A 111 -8.07 2.58 6.35
C GLY A 111 -9.32 2.12 7.09
N LEU A 112 -10.33 1.65 6.35
CA LEU A 112 -11.69 1.45 6.90
C LEU A 112 -12.16 0.01 6.82
N ARG A 113 -11.99 -0.68 5.68
CA ARG A 113 -12.73 -1.92 5.38
C ARG A 113 -11.98 -3.20 5.65
N PHE A 114 -10.66 -3.20 5.53
CA PHE A 114 -9.86 -4.42 5.66
C PHE A 114 -9.97 -4.98 7.09
N ASN A 115 -10.29 -6.27 7.19
CA ASN A 115 -10.40 -6.93 8.49
C ASN A 115 -9.02 -7.43 8.94
N TYR A 116 -8.30 -6.53 9.61
CA TYR A 116 -6.96 -6.80 10.15
C TYR A 116 -6.91 -7.93 11.18
N GLU A 117 -8.03 -8.34 11.80
CA GLU A 117 -7.99 -9.37 12.84
C GLU A 117 -7.86 -10.78 12.26
N VAL A 118 -8.60 -11.08 11.20
CA VAL A 118 -8.76 -12.46 10.72
C VAL A 118 -8.45 -12.66 9.24
N VAL A 119 -8.24 -11.59 8.46
CA VAL A 119 -8.00 -11.67 7.01
C VAL A 119 -6.56 -11.32 6.67
N GLY A 120 -5.94 -12.16 5.85
CA GLY A 120 -4.73 -11.83 5.09
C GLY A 120 -5.04 -11.76 3.60
N PHE A 121 -4.10 -11.24 2.82
CA PHE A 121 -4.25 -11.14 1.37
C PHE A 121 -3.04 -11.71 0.62
N SER A 122 -3.29 -12.20 -0.59
CA SER A 122 -2.29 -12.59 -1.57
C SER A 122 -2.48 -11.78 -2.84
N VAL A 123 -1.38 -11.50 -3.54
CA VAL A 123 -1.39 -10.82 -4.84
C VAL A 123 -1.18 -11.78 -6.02
N ARG A 124 -1.07 -13.09 -5.73
CA ARG A 124 -0.91 -14.12 -6.76
C ARG A 124 -2.20 -14.30 -7.55
N GLU A 125 -2.07 -14.75 -8.79
CA GLU A 125 -3.19 -15.23 -9.62
C GLU A 125 -4.36 -14.25 -9.75
N GLY A 126 -4.08 -12.93 -9.71
CA GLY A 126 -5.11 -11.90 -9.81
C GLY A 126 -5.61 -11.36 -8.47
N GLY A 127 -5.12 -11.89 -7.35
CA GLY A 127 -5.41 -11.40 -6.01
C GLY A 127 -6.44 -12.28 -5.28
N SER A 128 -6.23 -12.50 -3.99
CA SER A 128 -7.19 -13.23 -3.15
C SER A 128 -7.07 -12.82 -1.67
N TYR A 129 -8.12 -13.13 -0.90
CA TYR A 129 -8.11 -13.04 0.56
C TYR A 129 -8.15 -14.43 1.16
N PHE A 130 -7.52 -14.60 2.32
CA PHE A 130 -7.55 -15.86 3.05
C PHE A 130 -7.72 -15.63 4.57
N PRO A 131 -8.33 -16.59 5.29
CA PRO A 131 -8.36 -16.55 6.75
C PRO A 131 -6.95 -16.77 7.32
N LYS A 132 -6.46 -15.85 8.15
CA LYS A 132 -5.13 -15.94 8.78
C LYS A 132 -4.93 -17.22 9.60
N GLY A 133 -6.01 -17.71 10.23
CA GLY A 133 -5.98 -18.95 11.01
C GLY A 133 -5.54 -20.16 10.19
N ARG A 134 -5.80 -20.18 8.88
CA ARG A 134 -5.36 -21.28 8.00
C ARG A 134 -3.84 -21.31 7.79
N LYS A 135 -3.15 -20.18 7.94
CA LYS A 135 -1.71 -20.04 7.75
C LYS A 135 -0.92 -19.87 9.05
N GLY A 136 -1.59 -19.90 10.21
CA GLY A 136 -0.94 -19.58 11.49
C GLY A 136 -0.53 -18.11 11.64
N TRP A 137 -0.98 -17.21 10.76
CA TRP A 137 -0.63 -15.77 10.78
C TRP A 137 -1.55 -14.95 11.70
N ARG A 138 -2.25 -15.63 12.61
CA ARG A 138 -3.03 -15.01 13.69
C ARG A 138 -2.20 -15.07 14.96
N TYR A 139 -1.36 -14.05 15.15
CA TYR A 139 -0.49 -13.92 16.31
C TYR A 139 -1.30 -13.59 17.56
N LYS A 140 -1.17 -14.38 18.62
CA LYS A 140 -1.94 -14.21 19.88
C LYS A 140 -1.63 -12.86 20.56
N ASP A 141 -0.37 -12.46 20.54
CA ASP A 141 0.10 -11.25 21.25
C ASP A 141 0.17 -10.01 20.35
N ARG A 142 -0.21 -10.13 19.07
CA ARG A 142 -0.14 -9.06 18.05
C ARG A 142 -1.41 -9.03 17.22
N LEU A 143 -2.52 -8.71 17.90
CA LEU A 143 -3.84 -8.56 17.28
C LEU A 143 -3.84 -7.45 16.23
N GLY A 144 -4.66 -7.59 15.20
CA GLY A 144 -4.77 -6.59 14.14
C GLY A 144 -3.53 -6.37 13.26
N LEU A 145 -2.51 -7.23 13.30
CA LEU A 145 -1.35 -7.11 12.42
C LEU A 145 -1.76 -7.23 10.94
N LEU A 146 -1.14 -6.55 9.98
CA LEU A 146 -1.43 -6.88 8.57
C LEU A 146 -0.80 -8.24 8.23
N ALA A 147 -1.52 -9.09 7.50
CA ALA A 147 -0.95 -10.32 6.96
C ALA A 147 -0.96 -10.26 5.43
N ALA A 148 0.22 -10.40 4.84
CA ALA A 148 0.42 -10.31 3.40
C ALA A 148 1.30 -11.47 2.95
N GLU A 149 0.75 -12.34 2.10
CA GLU A 149 1.51 -13.47 1.55
C GLU A 149 2.62 -12.95 0.63
N ASN A 150 3.85 -13.41 0.85
CA ASN A 150 4.92 -13.20 -0.09
C ASN A 150 4.70 -14.11 -1.33
N PRO A 151 4.52 -13.55 -2.54
CA PRO A 151 4.32 -14.36 -3.75
C PRO A 151 5.51 -15.22 -4.16
N LEU A 152 6.68 -15.02 -3.52
CA LEU A 152 7.93 -15.73 -3.78
C LEU A 152 8.23 -16.80 -2.72
N ASP A 153 7.63 -16.67 -1.53
CA ASP A 153 7.77 -17.58 -0.40
C ASP A 153 6.43 -17.64 0.35
N LEU A 154 5.60 -18.63 0.03
CA LEU A 154 4.20 -18.67 0.48
C LEU A 154 4.04 -18.87 1.99
N GLU A 155 5.10 -19.28 2.67
CA GLU A 155 5.16 -19.46 4.12
C GLU A 155 5.56 -18.17 4.85
N HIS A 156 5.99 -17.14 4.10
CA HIS A 156 6.42 -15.87 4.66
C HIS A 156 5.31 -14.81 4.67
N ASP A 157 4.96 -14.37 5.88
CA ASP A 157 4.11 -13.19 6.10
C ASP A 157 4.95 -11.90 6.07
N VAL A 158 4.83 -11.14 4.99
CA VAL A 158 5.55 -9.87 4.81
C VAL A 158 5.10 -8.82 5.84
N GLY A 159 3.87 -8.93 6.33
CA GLY A 159 3.29 -8.01 7.31
C GLY A 159 3.73 -8.30 8.75
N ALA A 160 4.41 -9.42 9.01
CA ALA A 160 4.76 -9.90 10.35
C ALA A 160 5.59 -8.92 11.19
N ASN A 161 6.32 -8.00 10.54
CA ASN A 161 7.14 -6.99 11.20
C ASN A 161 6.48 -5.60 11.27
N SER A 162 5.30 -5.41 10.69
CA SER A 162 4.60 -4.12 10.69
C SER A 162 3.76 -3.93 11.96
N TYR A 163 4.37 -4.02 13.14
CA TYR A 163 3.65 -3.93 14.43
C TYR A 163 3.04 -2.54 14.71
N ASN A 164 3.43 -1.51 13.96
CA ASN A 164 2.86 -0.16 14.02
C ASN A 164 1.73 0.05 12.99
N ILE A 165 1.17 -1.02 12.43
CA ILE A 165 0.13 -0.96 11.40
C ILE A 165 -1.14 -0.23 11.86
N ALA A 166 -1.44 -0.20 13.17
CA ALA A 166 -2.59 0.54 13.70
C ALA A 166 -2.47 2.05 13.42
N ASN A 167 -1.27 2.63 13.53
CA ASN A 167 -1.03 4.02 13.19
C ASN A 167 -1.12 4.24 11.67
N VAL A 168 -0.64 3.28 10.86
CA VAL A 168 -0.79 3.31 9.40
C VAL A 168 -2.27 3.30 9.00
N ARG A 169 -3.06 2.38 9.58
CA ARG A 169 -4.51 2.31 9.36
C ARG A 169 -5.20 3.62 9.72
N ARG A 170 -4.88 4.21 10.89
CA ARG A 170 -5.42 5.50 11.31
C ARG A 170 -5.05 6.62 10.34
N ALA A 171 -3.80 6.67 9.88
CA ALA A 171 -3.38 7.64 8.88
C ALA A 171 -4.16 7.47 7.56
N LEU A 172 -4.32 6.23 7.07
CA LEU A 172 -5.04 5.95 5.82
C LEU A 172 -6.52 6.32 5.93
N SER A 173 -7.15 5.99 7.07
CA SER A 173 -8.52 6.39 7.40
C SER A 173 -8.68 7.91 7.40
N HIS A 174 -7.79 8.62 8.09
CA HIS A 174 -7.78 10.09 8.07
C HIS A 174 -7.59 10.64 6.65
N GLY A 175 -6.69 10.06 5.86
CA GLY A 175 -6.49 10.43 4.46
C GLY A 175 -7.75 10.25 3.59
N TYR A 176 -8.49 9.16 3.81
CA TYR A 176 -9.76 8.93 3.13
C TYR A 176 -10.77 10.03 3.46
N PHE A 177 -11.03 10.30 4.75
CA PHE A 177 -12.01 11.30 5.15
C PHE A 177 -11.63 12.70 4.70
N ALA A 178 -10.35 13.08 4.76
CA ALA A 178 -9.88 14.38 4.29
C ALA A 178 -10.14 14.59 2.78
N LEU A 179 -9.88 13.56 1.95
CA LEU A 179 -10.16 13.65 0.52
C LEU A 179 -11.65 13.68 0.23
N VAL A 180 -12.45 12.86 0.92
CA VAL A 180 -13.91 12.86 0.77
C VAL A 180 -14.50 14.23 1.12
N SER A 181 -14.12 14.81 2.26
CA SER A 181 -14.63 16.12 2.67
C SER A 181 -14.22 17.22 1.68
N ALA A 182 -13.02 17.14 1.10
CA ALA A 182 -12.57 18.10 0.09
C ALA A 182 -13.36 17.98 -1.22
N LEU A 183 -13.71 16.76 -1.64
CA LEU A 183 -14.55 16.53 -2.83
C LEU A 183 -15.97 17.05 -2.62
N ASP A 184 -16.59 16.72 -1.48
CA ASP A 184 -17.95 17.16 -1.14
C ASP A 184 -18.02 18.72 -1.08
N ALA A 185 -16.96 19.36 -0.59
CA ALA A 185 -16.84 20.82 -0.55
C ALA A 185 -16.62 21.47 -1.94
N ALA A 186 -16.03 20.74 -2.89
CA ALA A 186 -15.85 21.21 -4.27
C ALA A 186 -17.17 21.11 -5.07
N ASP A 187 -17.92 20.02 -4.89
CA ASP A 187 -19.20 19.79 -5.55
C ASP A 187 -20.26 20.82 -5.13
N THR A 188 -20.28 21.22 -3.86
CA THR A 188 -21.17 22.26 -3.35
C THR A 188 -20.88 23.67 -3.90
N LYS A 189 -19.63 23.95 -4.30
CA LYS A 189 -19.25 25.24 -4.91
C LYS A 189 -19.56 25.31 -6.40
N GLY A 190 -19.57 24.18 -7.11
CA GLY A 190 -19.86 24.12 -8.56
C GLY A 190 -21.35 24.24 -8.92
N GLY A 191 -22.26 24.05 -7.96
CA GLY A 191 -23.71 24.11 -8.20
C GLY A 191 -24.36 25.50 -8.09
N GLY A 192 -23.58 26.56 -7.83
CA GLY A 192 -24.08 27.90 -7.51
C GLY A 192 -24.18 28.91 -8.66
N GLU A 193 -23.69 28.61 -9.87
CA GLU A 193 -23.61 29.58 -10.99
C GLU A 193 -24.67 29.37 -12.09
N GLY A 194 -25.87 28.91 -11.75
CA GLY A 194 -26.89 28.49 -12.74
C GLY A 194 -28.31 29.05 -12.56
N GLY A 195 -28.51 30.19 -11.91
CA GLY A 195 -29.87 30.70 -11.66
C GLY A 195 -29.94 32.21 -11.46
N GLY A 196 -29.84 32.96 -12.54
CA GLY A 196 -30.01 34.42 -12.53
C GLY A 196 -30.16 34.98 -13.95
N GLY A 197 -31.31 34.73 -14.57
CA GLY A 197 -31.65 35.30 -15.88
C GLY A 197 -33.03 34.84 -16.34
N GLY A 198 -34.04 35.67 -16.09
CA GLY A 198 -35.45 35.46 -16.46
C GLY A 198 -36.36 36.33 -15.63
#